data_AF-A0A964A589-F1
#
_entry.id   AF-A0A964A589-F1
#
_cell.length_a   1.000
_cell.length_b   1.000
_cell.length_c   1.000
_cell.angle_alpha   90.00
_cell.angle_beta   90.00
_cell.angle_gamma   90.00
#
_symmetry.space_group_name_H-M   'P 1'
#
loop_
_entity.id
_entity.type
_entity.pdbx_description
1 polymer ?
#
loop_
_entity_poly.entity_id
_entity_poly.type
_entity_poly.pdbx_seq_one_letter_code
_entity_poly.pdbx_strand_id
1 'polypeptide(L)'
;MASTKKKGKDTPLYKEKSFISHRFMLALKELKSRGVVRDYREFAQRYGYDTSTITNISNGLQVVNHSLLLGIVKDFKVNPDYLFGQSDKVFRKVPVRKIIID
;
A
#
# COMPACT_ATOMS: atom_id res chain seq x y z
N MET A 1 -12.79 44.10 -14.07
CA MET A 1 -13.26 42.97 -13.24
C MET A 1 -12.17 41.92 -13.19
N ALA A 2 -11.62 41.65 -12.00
CA ALA A 2 -10.49 40.76 -11.81
C ALA A 2 -10.93 39.29 -11.84
N SER A 3 -10.39 38.50 -12.78
CA SER A 3 -10.60 37.05 -12.84
C SER A 3 -9.45 36.35 -12.10
N THR A 4 -9.60 36.18 -10.79
CA THR A 4 -8.69 35.36 -9.99
C THR A 4 -9.01 33.88 -10.20
N LYS A 5 -8.37 33.24 -11.18
CA LYS A 5 -8.33 31.78 -11.29
C LYS A 5 -7.54 31.23 -10.09
N LYS A 6 -8.25 30.70 -9.09
CA LYS A 6 -7.64 29.89 -8.03
C LYS A 6 -7.02 28.64 -8.68
N LYS A 7 -5.68 28.56 -8.66
CA LYS A 7 -4.91 27.34 -8.94
C LYS A 7 -5.31 26.28 -7.90
N GLY A 8 -6.28 25.44 -8.23
CA GLY A 8 -6.42 24.14 -7.58
C GLY A 8 -5.16 23.35 -7.89
N LYS A 9 -4.47 22.87 -6.86
CA LYS A 9 -3.30 22.00 -7.00
C LYS A 9 -3.75 20.77 -7.79
N ASP A 10 -3.28 20.63 -9.03
CA ASP A 10 -3.35 19.41 -9.81
C ASP A 10 -2.56 18.32 -9.10
N THR A 11 -3.18 17.74 -8.08
CA THR A 11 -2.76 16.44 -7.57
C THR A 11 -2.98 15.50 -8.75
N PRO A 12 -1.96 14.80 -9.28
CA PRO A 12 -2.16 13.86 -10.36
C PRO A 12 -3.25 12.89 -9.92
N LEU A 13 -4.40 13.03 -10.55
CA LEU A 13 -5.59 12.22 -10.33
C LEU A 13 -5.14 10.78 -10.53
N TYR A 14 -5.05 10.01 -9.45
CA TYR A 14 -4.75 8.59 -9.54
C TYR A 14 -5.78 8.01 -10.50
N LYS A 15 -5.36 7.61 -11.71
CA LYS A 15 -6.23 7.03 -12.75
C LYS A 15 -6.57 5.59 -12.37
N GLU A 16 -7.22 5.43 -11.22
CA GLU A 16 -7.28 4.17 -10.51
C GLU A 16 -8.24 3.19 -11.18
N LYS A 17 -7.71 2.16 -11.84
CA LYS A 17 -8.53 1.02 -12.31
C LYS A 17 -8.88 0.02 -11.19
N SER A 18 -8.28 0.12 -10.00
CA SER A 18 -8.47 -0.86 -8.91
C SER A 18 -8.29 -0.26 -7.52
N PHE A 19 -9.38 -0.21 -6.75
CA PHE A 19 -9.40 0.19 -5.34
C PHE A 19 -8.41 -0.61 -4.46
N ILE A 20 -8.28 -1.92 -4.72
CA ILE A 20 -7.34 -2.78 -3.97
C ILE A 20 -5.90 -2.35 -4.24
N SER A 21 -5.59 -1.96 -5.48
CA SER A 21 -4.26 -1.44 -5.84
C SER A 21 -3.96 -0.12 -5.13
N HIS A 22 -4.98 0.73 -4.93
CA HIS A 22 -4.87 1.92 -4.08
C HIS A 22 -4.40 1.58 -2.68
N ARG A 23 -5.18 0.72 -2.01
CA ARG A 23 -4.97 0.38 -0.61
C ARG A 23 -3.64 -0.32 -0.45
N PHE A 24 -3.25 -1.15 -1.41
CA PHE A 24 -1.91 -1.74 -1.48
C PHE A 24 -0.81 -0.67 -1.49
N MET A 25 -0.90 0.33 -2.38
CA MET A 25 0.12 1.38 -2.47
C MET A 25 0.17 2.26 -1.20
N LEU A 26 -0.98 2.55 -0.60
CA LEU A 26 -1.05 3.24 0.69
C LEU A 26 -0.39 2.42 1.81
N ALA A 27 -0.65 1.11 1.87
CA ALA A 27 -0.01 0.22 2.83
C ALA A 27 1.51 0.18 2.62
N LEU A 28 1.98 0.14 1.38
CA LEU A 28 3.40 0.14 1.06
C LEU A 28 4.09 1.46 1.44
N LYS A 29 3.41 2.59 1.23
CA LYS A 29 3.87 3.91 1.68
C LYS A 29 3.98 3.97 3.20
N GLU A 30 3.04 3.38 3.92
CA GLU A 30 3.05 3.29 5.37
C GLU A 30 4.16 2.35 5.90
N LEU A 31 4.46 1.26 5.19
CA LEU A 31 5.60 0.41 5.49
C LEU A 31 6.93 1.15 5.34
N LYS A 32 7.03 1.97 4.30
CA LYS A 32 8.19 2.82 4.07
C LYS A 32 8.31 3.92 5.13
N SER A 33 7.21 4.58 5.49
CA SER A 33 7.22 5.65 6.52
C SER A 33 7.66 5.13 7.90
N ARG A 34 7.35 3.87 8.21
CA ARG A 34 7.76 3.18 9.44
C ARG A 34 9.17 2.58 9.41
N GLY A 35 9.88 2.70 8.28
CA GLY A 35 11.21 2.12 8.10
C GLY A 35 11.23 0.58 8.01
N VAL A 36 10.07 -0.06 7.82
CA VAL A 36 9.97 -1.52 7.66
C VAL A 36 10.44 -1.96 6.27
N VAL A 37 10.22 -1.10 5.28
CA VAL A 37 10.71 -1.23 3.91
C VAL A 37 11.56 -0.01 3.59
N ARG A 38 12.79 -0.20 3.15
CA ARG A 38 13.70 0.91 2.84
C ARG A 38 13.25 1.68 1.61
N ASP A 39 12.98 0.97 0.52
CA ASP A 39 12.51 1.52 -0.74
C ASP A 39 11.68 0.51 -1.56
N TYR A 40 11.06 0.99 -2.64
CA TYR A 40 10.18 0.18 -3.48
C TYR A 40 10.94 -0.80 -4.37
N ARG A 41 12.23 -0.56 -4.65
CA ARG A 41 13.06 -1.49 -5.42
C ARG A 41 13.37 -2.72 -4.58
N GLU A 42 13.84 -2.53 -3.34
CA GLU A 42 14.11 -3.63 -2.40
C GLU A 42 12.84 -4.47 -2.18
N PHE A 43 11.70 -3.81 -2.00
CA PHE A 43 10.41 -4.49 -1.89
C PHE A 43 10.08 -5.33 -3.12
N ALA A 44 10.19 -4.77 -4.33
CA ALA A 44 9.89 -5.49 -5.56
C ALA A 44 10.80 -6.72 -5.73
N GLN A 45 12.11 -6.53 -5.52
CA GLN A 45 13.11 -7.59 -5.61
C GLN A 45 12.87 -8.72 -4.61
N ARG A 46 12.45 -8.40 -3.38
CA ARG A 46 12.11 -9.40 -2.35
C ARG A 46 11.02 -10.38 -2.82
N TYR A 47 10.12 -9.95 -3.69
CA TYR A 47 9.05 -10.79 -4.25
C TYR A 47 9.31 -11.22 -5.70
N GLY A 48 10.52 -11.01 -6.23
CA GLY A 48 10.90 -11.41 -7.58
C GLY A 48 10.32 -10.53 -8.70
N TYR A 49 9.90 -9.30 -8.38
CA TYR A 49 9.36 -8.35 -9.36
C TYR A 49 10.38 -7.25 -9.70
N ASP A 50 10.26 -6.72 -10.92
CA ASP A 50 10.99 -5.52 -11.30
C ASP A 50 10.41 -4.27 -10.61
N THR A 51 11.25 -3.27 -10.38
CA THR A 51 10.82 -2.00 -9.76
C THR A 51 9.72 -1.30 -10.57
N SER A 52 9.75 -1.44 -11.90
CA SER A 52 8.70 -0.92 -12.80
C SER A 52 7.32 -1.48 -12.49
N THR A 53 7.21 -2.70 -11.95
CA THR A 53 5.92 -3.27 -11.53
C THR A 53 5.27 -2.41 -10.45
N ILE A 54 6.02 -2.03 -9.42
CA ILE A 54 5.50 -1.18 -8.33
C ILE A 54 5.18 0.23 -8.85
N THR A 55 6.02 0.77 -9.72
CA THR A 55 5.77 2.07 -10.37
C THR A 55 4.52 2.05 -11.25
N ASN A 56 4.29 0.99 -12.01
CA ASN A 56 3.10 0.84 -12.84
C ASN A 56 1.84 0.70 -11.98
N ILE A 57 1.93 -0.03 -10.85
CA ILE A 57 0.84 -0.11 -9.88
C ILE A 57 0.56 1.27 -9.28
N SER A 58 1.59 2.01 -8.86
CA SER A 58 1.43 3.36 -8.29
C SER A 58 0.85 4.38 -9.26
N ASN A 59 1.10 4.20 -10.56
CA ASN A 59 0.55 5.05 -11.62
C ASN A 59 -0.85 4.61 -12.08
N GLY A 60 -1.40 3.55 -11.49
CA GLY A 60 -2.70 2.97 -11.90
C GLY A 60 -2.67 2.29 -13.27
N LEU A 61 -1.49 2.05 -13.83
CA LEU A 61 -1.29 1.37 -15.12
C LEU A 61 -1.40 -0.15 -15.00
N GLN A 62 -1.15 -0.68 -13.81
CA GLN A 62 -1.18 -2.11 -13.52
C GLN A 62 -1.93 -2.40 -12.23
N VAL A 63 -2.69 -3.50 -12.21
CA VAL A 63 -3.36 -3.98 -10.99
C VAL A 63 -2.36 -4.81 -10.17
N VAL A 64 -2.40 -4.66 -8.85
CA VAL A 64 -1.60 -5.49 -7.95
C VAL A 64 -1.97 -6.96 -8.07
N ASN A 65 -0.98 -7.82 -8.24
CA ASN A 65 -1.19 -9.27 -8.30
C ASN A 65 -1.45 -9.83 -6.88
N HIS A 66 -2.25 -10.89 -6.80
CA HIS A 66 -2.54 -11.63 -5.58
C HIS A 66 -1.27 -12.06 -4.81
N SER A 67 -0.18 -12.42 -5.48
CA SER A 67 1.09 -12.78 -4.83
C SER A 67 1.67 -11.63 -4.00
N LEU A 68 1.64 -10.40 -4.51
CA LEU A 68 2.11 -9.21 -3.79
C LEU A 68 1.19 -8.87 -2.60
N LEU A 69 -0.13 -9.02 -2.77
CA LEU A 69 -1.09 -8.85 -1.68
C LEU A 69 -0.84 -9.85 -0.55
N LEU A 70 -0.66 -11.13 -0.88
CA LEU A 70 -0.34 -12.17 0.09
C LEU A 70 0.99 -11.90 0.80
N GLY A 71 2.01 -11.44 0.06
CA GLY A 71 3.32 -11.07 0.59
C GLY A 71 3.19 -10.05 1.72
N ILE A 72 2.50 -8.93 1.47
CA ILE A 72 2.38 -7.88 2.49
C ILE A 72 1.53 -8.28 3.69
N VAL A 73 0.53 -9.13 3.46
CA VAL A 73 -0.34 -9.66 4.50
C VAL A 73 0.44 -10.60 5.42
N LYS A 74 1.28 -11.48 4.87
CA LYS A 74 2.06 -12.48 5.62
C LYS A 74 3.28 -11.88 6.32
N ASP A 75 4.08 -11.14 5.58
CA ASP A 75 5.42 -10.72 6.02
C ASP A 75 5.37 -9.44 6.84
N PHE A 76 4.48 -8.52 6.46
CA PHE A 76 4.40 -7.19 7.08
C PHE A 76 3.15 -6.99 7.95
N LYS A 77 2.38 -8.06 8.17
CA LYS A 77 1.15 -8.06 8.99
C LYS A 77 0.13 -7.01 8.55
N VAL A 78 0.15 -6.64 7.26
CA VAL A 78 -0.89 -5.80 6.68
C VAL A 78 -2.25 -6.48 6.88
N ASN A 79 -3.24 -5.68 7.20
CA ASN A 79 -4.60 -6.12 7.42
C ASN A 79 -5.29 -6.38 6.08
N PRO A 80 -5.72 -7.62 5.78
CA PRO A 80 -6.47 -7.91 4.56
C PRO A 80 -7.76 -7.07 4.51
N ASP A 81 -8.45 -6.87 5.64
CA ASP A 81 -9.67 -6.07 5.70
C ASP A 81 -9.43 -4.63 5.24
N TYR A 82 -8.23 -4.09 5.48
CA TYR A 82 -7.86 -2.78 4.96
C TYR A 82 -7.72 -2.76 3.44
N LEU A 83 -7.07 -3.78 2.88
CA LEU A 83 -6.88 -3.92 1.42
C LEU A 83 -8.22 -4.04 0.68
N PHE A 84 -9.21 -4.66 1.31
CA PHE A 84 -10.56 -4.85 0.75
C PHE A 84 -11.59 -3.81 1.21
N GLY A 85 -11.17 -2.74 1.89
CA GLY A 85 -12.05 -1.63 2.26
C GLY A 85 -13.01 -1.92 3.41
N GLN A 86 -12.78 -3.00 4.15
CA GLN A 86 -13.57 -3.40 5.32
C GLN A 86 -12.99 -2.85 6.65
N SER A 87 -11.82 -2.22 6.59
CA SER A 87 -11.15 -1.61 7.75
C SER A 87 -10.31 -0.41 7.34
N ASP A 88 -10.10 0.54 8.25
CA ASP A 88 -9.14 1.64 8.06
C ASP A 88 -7.78 1.37 8.73
N LYS A 89 -7.65 0.23 9.41
CA LYS A 89 -6.41 -0.14 10.10
C LYS A 89 -5.47 -0.86 9.14
N VAL A 90 -4.39 -0.20 8.73
CA VAL A 90 -3.38 -0.78 7.81
C VAL A 90 -2.77 -2.08 8.35
N PHE A 91 -2.54 -2.17 9.67
CA PHE A 91 -1.91 -3.33 10.30
C PHE A 91 -2.89 -4.07 11.20
N ARG A 92 -2.76 -5.39 11.24
CA ARG A 92 -3.49 -6.22 12.20
C ARG A 92 -2.93 -5.98 13.60
N LYS A 93 -3.80 -5.94 14.60
CA LYS A 93 -3.35 -6.09 15.99
C LYS A 93 -2.77 -7.50 16.11
N VAL A 94 -1.48 -7.61 16.41
CA VAL A 94 -0.91 -8.89 16.77
C VAL A 94 -1.52 -9.27 18.11
N PRO A 95 -2.23 -10.41 18.23
CA PRO A 95 -2.74 -10.85 19.52
C PRO A 95 -1.53 -11.08 20.44
N VAL A 96 -1.49 -10.34 21.54
CA VAL A 96 -0.56 -10.64 22.64
C VAL A 96 -1.01 -11.99 23.18
N ARG A 97 -0.26 -13.05 22.90
CA ARG A 97 -0.46 -14.31 23.60
C ARG A 97 -0.12 -14.04 25.05
N LYS A 98 -1.12 -13.95 25.93
CA LYS A 98 -0.90 -14.04 27.37
C LYS A 98 -0.25 -15.41 27.59
N ILE A 99 1.03 -15.41 27.98
CA ILE A 99 1.64 -16.59 28.56
C ILE A 99 0.94 -16.74 29.90
N ILE A 100 0.04 -17.72 30.02
CA ILE A 100 -0.44 -18.18 31.31
C ILE A 100 0.73 -18.99 31.84
N ILE A 101 1.42 -18.44 32.83
CA ILE A 101 2.38 -19.19 33.65
C ILE A 101 1.51 -19.69 34.80
N ASP A 102 1.09 -20.96 34.72
CA ASP A 102 0.54 -21.69 35.86
C ASP A 102 1.68 -22.11 36.80
#